data_AF-A0A0M0AD88-F1
#
_entry.id   AF-A0A0M0AD88-F1
#
_cell.length_a   1.000
_cell.length_b   1.000
_cell.length_c   1.000
_cell.angle_alpha   90.00
_cell.angle_beta   90.00
_cell.angle_gamma   90.00
#
_symmetry.space_group_name_H-M   'P 1'
#
loop_
_entity.id
_entity.type
_entity.pdbx_description
1 polymer ?
#
loop_
_entity_poly.entity_id
_entity_poly.type
_entity_poly.pdbx_seq_one_letter_code
_entity_poly.pdbx_strand_id
1 'polypeptide(L)'
;MVRTIVCEKDGCSGNKFYINSKDNKIKLVCSECNKEYYYDNNSYDFKILSSCSSCNNSKFKVFKDLDSDDIYAKCTKCGAPPEKVFIDSDGVQVTYEAKLLHDIKDLMHQVDQRVCNLELKVEGLEKGHELLEESLAYINKYMCE
;
A
#
# COMPACT_ATOMS: atom_id res chain seq x y z
N MET A 1 -14.48 -3.25 14.90
CA MET A 1 -15.91 -3.65 14.86
C MET A 1 -16.51 -3.13 13.56
N VAL A 2 -17.15 -3.97 12.73
CA VAL A 2 -17.65 -3.53 11.42
C VAL A 2 -19.10 -3.07 11.48
N ARG A 3 -19.40 -1.87 10.95
CA ARG A 3 -20.77 -1.32 10.83
C ARG A 3 -21.17 -1.16 9.37
N THR A 4 -22.45 -1.40 9.09
CA THR A 4 -23.01 -1.15 7.75
C THR A 4 -23.29 0.34 7.60
N ILE A 5 -22.86 0.93 6.49
CA ILE A 5 -23.19 2.32 6.15
C ILE A 5 -24.62 2.35 5.61
N VAL A 6 -25.43 3.26 6.13
CA VAL A 6 -26.80 3.51 5.69
C VAL A 6 -26.92 5.01 5.39
N CYS A 7 -27.80 5.38 4.46
CA CYS A 7 -28.00 6.78 4.13
C CYS A 7 -28.58 7.53 5.33
N GLU A 8 -27.90 8.59 5.75
CA GLU A 8 -28.29 9.51 6.83
C GLU A 8 -29.18 10.68 6.36
N LYS A 9 -29.79 10.60 5.18
CA LYS A 9 -30.71 11.67 4.72
C LYS A 9 -32.09 11.43 5.36
N ASP A 10 -32.68 12.48 5.92
CA ASP A 10 -34.06 12.40 6.42
C ASP A 10 -35.02 11.87 5.34
N GLY A 11 -35.73 10.80 5.69
CA GLY A 11 -36.65 10.10 4.78
C GLY A 11 -36.02 9.08 3.83
N CYS A 12 -34.71 8.81 3.92
CA CYS A 12 -34.03 7.79 3.10
C CYS A 12 -33.43 6.69 4.00
N SER A 13 -33.82 5.44 3.78
CA SER A 13 -33.29 4.26 4.48
C SER A 13 -32.40 3.38 3.61
N GLY A 14 -31.95 3.91 2.47
CA GLY A 14 -31.13 3.20 1.50
C GLY A 14 -29.79 2.70 2.05
N ASN A 15 -29.53 1.41 1.82
CA ASN A 15 -28.28 0.72 2.19
C ASN A 15 -27.47 0.26 0.97
N LYS A 16 -27.79 0.79 -0.22
CA LYS A 16 -27.14 0.48 -1.49
C LYS A 16 -26.53 1.75 -2.05
N PHE A 17 -25.26 1.66 -2.44
CA PHE A 17 -24.47 2.78 -2.90
C PHE A 17 -23.78 2.46 -4.22
N TYR A 18 -23.64 3.48 -5.05
CA TYR A 18 -22.67 3.51 -6.13
C TYR A 18 -21.33 3.98 -5.56
N ILE A 19 -20.25 3.37 -5.99
CA ILE A 19 -18.89 3.66 -5.48
C ILE A 19 -18.09 4.30 -6.62
N ASN A 20 -17.35 5.34 -6.30
CA ASN A 20 -16.37 5.90 -7.21
C ASN A 20 -15.14 6.38 -6.42
N SER A 21 -13.94 6.18 -6.95
CA SER A 21 -12.71 6.67 -6.32
C SER A 21 -12.25 7.95 -7.00
N LYS A 22 -12.11 9.05 -6.25
CA LYS A 22 -11.61 10.33 -6.77
C LYS A 22 -10.68 10.95 -5.74
N ASP A 23 -9.47 11.33 -6.18
CA ASP A 23 -8.49 12.07 -5.37
C ASP A 23 -8.22 11.44 -3.98
N ASN A 24 -7.94 10.13 -3.96
CA ASN A 24 -7.75 9.32 -2.73
C ASN A 24 -8.95 9.23 -1.77
N LYS A 25 -10.13 9.70 -2.20
CA LYS A 25 -11.37 9.53 -1.46
C LYS A 25 -12.28 8.55 -2.16
N ILE A 26 -12.98 7.75 -1.36
CA ILE A 26 -14.09 6.92 -1.81
C ILE A 26 -15.35 7.77 -1.73
N LYS A 27 -15.91 8.06 -2.90
CA LYS A 27 -17.22 8.68 -3.06
C LYS A 27 -18.29 7.60 -3.09
N LEU A 28 -19.21 7.65 -2.14
CA LEU A 28 -20.43 6.82 -2.11
C LEU A 28 -21.62 7.66 -2.51
N VAL A 29 -22.45 7.16 -3.43
CA VAL A 29 -23.70 7.82 -3.84
C VAL A 29 -24.87 6.90 -3.51
N CYS A 30 -25.78 7.34 -2.65
CA CYS A 30 -26.95 6.54 -2.29
C CYS A 30 -27.83 6.28 -3.52
N SER A 31 -28.20 5.02 -3.77
CA SER A 31 -28.99 4.68 -4.96
C SER A 31 -30.45 5.13 -4.91
N GLU A 32 -30.94 5.58 -3.74
CA GLU A 32 -32.34 5.97 -3.52
C GLU A 32 -32.52 7.49 -3.54
N CYS A 33 -31.63 8.23 -2.86
CA CYS A 33 -31.75 9.69 -2.74
C CYS A 33 -30.62 10.49 -3.40
N ASN A 34 -29.67 9.82 -4.04
CA ASN A 34 -28.48 10.41 -4.69
C ASN A 34 -27.60 11.29 -3.78
N LYS A 35 -27.74 11.18 -2.45
CA LYS A 35 -26.84 11.87 -1.52
C LYS A 35 -25.44 11.28 -1.61
N GLU A 36 -24.46 12.17 -1.65
CA GLU A 36 -23.05 11.83 -1.78
C GLU A 36 -22.37 11.85 -0.41
N TYR A 37 -21.49 10.87 -0.18
CA TYR A 37 -20.65 10.76 1.01
C TYR A 37 -19.21 10.55 0.56
N TYR A 38 -18.29 11.18 1.27
CA TYR A 38 -16.86 11.08 0.98
C TYR A 38 -16.16 10.50 2.19
N TYR A 39 -15.34 9.49 1.94
CA TYR A 39 -14.51 8.87 2.95
C TYR A 39 -13.08 8.82 2.46
N ASP A 40 -12.13 9.00 3.37
CA ASP A 40 -10.72 8.90 3.03
C ASP A 40 -10.36 7.43 2.82
N ASN A 41 -9.60 7.15 1.75
CA ASN A 41 -9.05 5.83 1.51
C ASN A 41 -7.59 5.83 1.98
N ASN A 42 -7.30 5.17 3.09
CA ASN A 42 -5.93 5.03 3.58
C ASN A 42 -5.05 4.16 2.67
N SER A 43 -5.65 3.39 1.75
CA SER A 43 -4.91 2.56 0.81
C SER A 43 -4.54 3.34 -0.45
N TYR A 44 -3.29 3.81 -0.52
CA TYR A 44 -2.71 4.48 -1.69
C TYR A 44 -2.51 3.55 -2.89
N ASP A 45 -2.60 2.23 -2.68
CA ASP A 45 -2.12 1.25 -3.67
C ASP A 45 -3.14 0.90 -4.75
N PHE A 46 -4.43 1.19 -4.55
CA PHE A 46 -5.46 0.84 -5.53
C PHE A 46 -6.61 1.85 -5.59
N LYS A 47 -7.19 2.01 -6.78
CA LYS A 47 -8.47 2.69 -6.99
C LYS A 47 -9.58 1.66 -7.11
N ILE A 48 -10.69 1.91 -6.42
CA ILE A 48 -11.91 1.11 -6.50
C ILE A 48 -12.75 1.63 -7.67
N LEU A 49 -13.12 0.76 -8.59
CA LEU A 49 -14.03 1.06 -9.70
C LEU A 49 -15.49 0.95 -9.28
N SER A 50 -16.36 1.54 -10.11
CA SER A 50 -17.81 1.51 -9.92
C SER A 50 -18.46 0.19 -10.35
N SER A 51 -17.69 -0.74 -10.92
CA SER A 51 -18.10 -2.06 -11.40
C SER A 51 -17.77 -3.17 -10.40
N CYS A 52 -18.60 -4.21 -10.37
CA CYS A 52 -18.31 -5.43 -9.60
C CYS A 52 -17.39 -6.34 -10.41
N SER A 53 -16.37 -6.88 -9.74
CA SER A 53 -15.35 -7.75 -10.34
C SER A 53 -15.88 -9.05 -10.97
N SER A 54 -17.11 -9.49 -10.64
CA SER A 54 -17.65 -10.77 -11.15
C SER A 54 -18.88 -10.64 -12.04
N CYS A 55 -19.73 -9.63 -11.82
CA CYS A 55 -21.03 -9.54 -12.50
C CYS A 55 -21.33 -8.16 -13.08
N ASN A 56 -20.33 -7.26 -13.09
CA ASN A 56 -20.44 -5.89 -13.61
C ASN A 56 -21.59 -5.06 -13.01
N ASN A 57 -22.08 -5.44 -11.82
CA ASN A 57 -23.10 -4.69 -11.10
C ASN A 57 -22.47 -3.45 -10.45
N SER A 58 -23.19 -2.34 -10.46
CA SER A 58 -22.70 -1.05 -9.93
C SER A 58 -23.20 -0.70 -8.53
N LYS A 59 -24.01 -1.56 -7.92
CA LYS A 59 -24.62 -1.34 -6.60
C LYS A 59 -23.96 -2.19 -5.53
N PHE A 60 -23.56 -1.54 -4.43
CA PHE A 60 -22.82 -2.17 -3.36
C PHE A 60 -23.43 -1.86 -2.00
N LYS A 61 -23.38 -2.82 -1.08
CA LYS A 61 -23.51 -2.57 0.36
C LYS A 61 -22.14 -2.21 0.89
N VAL A 62 -22.06 -1.13 1.66
CA VAL A 62 -20.80 -0.61 2.16
C VAL A 62 -20.75 -0.78 3.67
N PHE A 63 -19.57 -1.13 4.16
CA PHE A 63 -19.28 -1.37 5.56
C PHE A 63 -18.04 -0.58 5.95
N LYS A 64 -18.01 -0.08 7.17
CA LYS A 64 -16.88 0.62 7.75
C LYS A 64 -16.39 -0.15 8.97
N ASP A 65 -15.10 -0.45 9.03
CA ASP A 65 -14.50 -0.92 10.28
C ASP A 65 -14.20 0.27 11.17
N LEU A 66 -14.62 0.19 12.42
CA LEU A 66 -14.41 1.24 13.42
C LEU A 66 -12.99 1.22 13.99
N ASP A 67 -12.28 0.10 13.87
CA ASP A 67 -10.96 -0.06 14.50
C ASP A 67 -9.85 0.44 13.57
N SER A 68 -9.94 0.12 12.27
CA SER A 68 -8.97 0.54 11.25
C SER A 68 -9.42 1.72 10.39
N ASP A 69 -10.66 2.18 10.55
CA ASP A 69 -11.34 3.18 9.69
C ASP A 69 -11.52 2.73 8.22
N ASP A 70 -11.23 1.46 7.90
CA ASP A 70 -11.29 0.94 6.54
C ASP A 70 -12.70 0.76 6.01
N ILE A 71 -12.85 0.91 4.69
CA ILE A 71 -14.13 0.75 4.00
C ILE A 71 -14.12 -0.48 3.11
N TYR A 72 -15.15 -1.30 3.30
CA TYR A 72 -15.39 -2.52 2.56
C TYR A 72 -16.70 -2.42 1.79
N ALA A 73 -16.74 -3.02 0.61
CA ALA A 73 -17.94 -3.04 -0.21
C ALA A 73 -18.24 -4.45 -0.71
N LYS A 74 -19.52 -4.82 -0.73
CA LYS A 74 -20.01 -6.08 -1.28
C LYS A 74 -21.09 -5.83 -2.32
N CYS A 75 -20.95 -6.46 -3.47
CA CYS A 75 -21.93 -6.39 -4.55
C CYS A 75 -23.29 -6.91 -4.07
N THR A 76 -24.36 -6.18 -4.38
CA THR A 76 -25.71 -6.56 -3.96
C THR A 76 -26.25 -7.80 -4.68
N LYS A 77 -25.64 -8.21 -5.81
CA LYS A 77 -26.09 -9.36 -6.61
C LYS A 77 -25.33 -10.64 -6.29
N CYS A 78 -24.00 -10.61 -6.35
CA CYS A 78 -23.16 -11.80 -6.17
C CYS A 78 -22.34 -11.80 -4.87
N GLY A 79 -22.35 -10.71 -4.09
CA GLY A 79 -21.55 -10.59 -2.88
C GLY A 79 -20.05 -10.31 -3.10
N ALA A 80 -19.55 -10.39 -4.33
CA ALA A 80 -18.16 -10.09 -4.67
C ALA A 80 -17.81 -8.60 -4.43
N PRO A 81 -16.53 -8.26 -4.19
CA PRO A 81 -16.12 -6.87 -4.02
C PRO A 81 -16.25 -6.06 -5.33
N PRO A 82 -16.15 -4.73 -5.25
CA PRO A 82 -15.92 -3.92 -6.44
C PRO A 82 -14.56 -4.25 -7.05
N GLU A 83 -14.45 -3.99 -8.34
CA GLU A 83 -13.22 -4.14 -9.08
C GLU A 83 -12.17 -3.12 -8.60
N LYS A 84 -10.92 -3.55 -8.53
CA LYS A 84 -9.79 -2.75 -8.07
C LYS A 84 -8.78 -2.66 -9.21
N VAL A 85 -8.28 -1.45 -9.45
CA VAL A 85 -7.16 -1.20 -10.36
C VAL A 85 -5.99 -0.67 -9.57
N PHE A 86 -4.82 -1.21 -9.84
CA PHE A 86 -3.56 -0.79 -9.22
C PHE A 86 -2.88 0.19 -10.16
N ILE A 87 -2.17 1.16 -9.58
CA ILE A 87 -1.46 2.17 -10.35
C ILE A 87 0.03 2.04 -10.02
N ASP A 88 0.86 2.01 -11.04
CA ASP A 88 2.31 2.03 -10.87
C ASP A 88 2.83 3.45 -10.59
N SER A 89 4.14 3.56 -10.38
CA SER A 89 4.84 4.83 -10.11
C SER A 89 4.73 5.83 -11.26
N ASP A 90 4.47 5.37 -12.49
CA ASP A 90 4.31 6.19 -13.69
C ASP A 90 2.85 6.60 -13.93
N GLY A 91 1.92 6.21 -13.06
CA GLY A 91 0.50 6.55 -13.18
C GLY A 91 -0.30 5.65 -14.12
N VAL A 92 0.28 4.54 -14.59
CA VAL A 92 -0.34 3.58 -15.50
C VAL A 92 -1.09 2.51 -14.70
N GLN A 93 -2.25 2.08 -15.22
CA GLN A 93 -2.99 0.98 -14.62
C GLN A 93 -2.28 -0.34 -14.88
N VAL A 94 -1.98 -1.07 -13.82
CA VAL A 94 -1.29 -2.36 -13.85
C VAL A 94 -2.10 -3.41 -13.11
N THR A 95 -1.82 -4.68 -13.39
CA THR A 95 -2.38 -5.79 -12.61
C THR A 95 -1.75 -5.82 -11.22
N TYR A 96 -2.40 -6.53 -10.29
CA TYR A 96 -1.86 -6.69 -8.94
C TYR A 96 -0.49 -7.39 -8.96
N GLU A 97 -0.34 -8.42 -9.79
CA GLU A 97 0.91 -9.17 -9.92
C GLU A 97 2.05 -8.28 -10.45
N ALA A 98 1.75 -7.43 -11.44
CA ALA A 98 2.72 -6.49 -11.98
C ALA A 98 3.14 -5.43 -10.95
N LYS A 99 2.19 -4.92 -10.17
CA LYS A 99 2.47 -3.99 -9.07
C LYS A 99 3.36 -4.63 -8.01
N LEU A 100 3.04 -5.85 -7.59
CA LEU A 100 3.83 -6.59 -6.61
C LEU A 100 5.27 -6.82 -7.09
N LEU A 101 5.45 -7.18 -8.37
CA LEU A 101 6.77 -7.34 -8.97
C LEU A 101 7.56 -6.03 -8.99
N HIS A 102 6.89 -4.91 -9.26
CA HIS A 102 7.53 -3.58 -9.22
C HIS A 102 7.98 -3.23 -7.80
N ASP A 103 7.12 -3.44 -6.80
CA ASP A 103 7.45 -3.16 -5.40
C ASP A 103 8.61 -4.04 -4.90
N ILE A 104 8.66 -5.31 -5.32
CA ILE A 104 9.80 -6.21 -5.04
C ILE A 104 11.08 -5.70 -5.71
N LYS A 105 10.99 -5.23 -6.95
CA LYS A 105 12.14 -4.68 -7.68
C LYS A 105 12.72 -3.46 -6.97
N ASP A 106 11.88 -2.55 -6.51
CA ASP A 106 12.32 -1.36 -5.78
C ASP A 106 12.97 -1.73 -4.44
N LEU A 107 12.40 -2.69 -3.71
CA LEU A 107 13.00 -3.19 -2.48
C LEU A 107 14.36 -3.86 -2.75
N MET A 108 14.48 -4.64 -3.82
CA MET A 108 15.74 -5.25 -4.26
C MET A 108 16.82 -4.19 -4.53
N HIS A 109 16.47 -3.09 -5.20
CA HIS A 109 17.40 -1.98 -5.43
C HIS A 109 17.89 -1.35 -4.10
N GLN A 110 17.02 -1.20 -3.10
CA GLN A 110 17.42 -0.71 -1.79
C GLN A 110 18.35 -1.68 -1.05
N VAL A 111 18.07 -3.00 -1.16
CA VAL A 111 18.93 -4.03 -0.58
C VAL A 111 20.31 -4.00 -1.22
N ASP A 112 20.38 -3.92 -2.55
CA ASP A 112 21.63 -3.86 -3.30
C ASP A 112 22.50 -2.66 -2.88
N GLN A 113 21.91 -1.47 -2.75
CA GLN A 113 22.61 -0.28 -2.23
C GLN A 113 23.14 -0.49 -0.81
N ARG A 114 22.36 -1.14 0.06
CA ARG A 114 22.78 -1.44 1.43
C ARG A 114 23.93 -2.44 1.47
N VAL A 115 23.94 -3.43 0.58
CA VAL A 115 25.03 -4.40 0.44
C VAL A 115 26.30 -3.70 -0.04
N CYS A 116 26.23 -2.89 -1.10
CA CYS A 116 27.37 -2.09 -1.57
C CYS A 116 27.97 -1.23 -0.44
N ASN A 117 27.12 -0.58 0.35
CA ASN A 117 27.56 0.23 1.49
C ASN A 117 28.24 -0.61 2.60
N LEU A 118 27.84 -1.87 2.79
CA LEU A 118 28.48 -2.78 3.73
C LEU A 118 29.83 -3.25 3.20
N GLU A 119 29.92 -3.60 1.92
CA GLU A 119 31.18 -4.00 1.27
C GLU A 119 32.25 -2.90 1.42
N LEU A 120 31.91 -1.64 1.13
CA LEU A 120 32.82 -0.50 1.32
C LEU A 120 33.28 -0.33 2.77
N LYS A 121 32.39 -0.56 3.74
CA LYS A 121 32.72 -0.47 5.17
C LYS A 121 33.63 -1.61 5.61
N VAL A 122 33.40 -2.83 5.11
CA VAL A 122 34.25 -3.99 5.40
C VAL A 122 35.65 -3.77 4.84
N GLU A 123 35.76 -3.33 3.59
CA GLU A 123 37.06 -3.00 2.98
C GLU A 123 37.82 -1.92 3.79
N GLY A 124 37.09 -0.92 4.29
CA GLY A 124 37.67 0.10 5.17
C GLY A 124 38.19 -0.46 6.50
N LEU A 125 37.49 -1.44 7.09
CA LEU A 125 37.91 -2.11 8.31
C LEU A 125 39.14 -3.01 8.09
N GLU A 126 39.18 -3.73 6.98
CA GLU A 126 40.33 -4.58 6.61
C GLU A 126 41.61 -3.75 6.48
N LYS A 127 41.56 -2.64 5.75
CA LYS A 127 42.69 -1.70 5.64
C LYS A 127 43.11 -1.11 6.98
N GLY A 128 42.14 -0.79 7.84
CA GLY A 128 42.40 -0.32 9.19
C GLY A 128 43.10 -1.38 10.06
N HIS A 129 42.73 -2.65 9.88
CA HIS A 129 43.33 -3.77 10.59
C HIS A 129 44.78 -4.01 10.17
N GLU A 130 45.07 -3.99 8.86
CA GLU A 130 46.44 -4.12 8.33
C GLU A 130 47.37 -3.05 8.93
N LEU A 131 46.93 -1.79 8.96
CA LEU A 131 47.71 -0.69 9.55
C LEU A 131 47.98 -0.88 11.06
N LEU A 132 47.02 -1.44 11.79
CA LEU A 132 47.18 -1.74 13.21
C LEU A 132 48.17 -2.89 13.43
N GLU A 133 48.12 -3.93 12.61
CA GLU A 133 49.09 -5.03 12.65
C GLU A 133 50.52 -4.56 12.39
N GLU A 134 50.72 -3.72 11.37
CA GLU A 134 52.02 -3.11 11.07
C GLU A 134 52.53 -2.26 12.25
N SER A 135 51.65 -1.45 12.84
CA SER A 135 51.97 -0.61 14.00
C SER A 135 52.36 -1.45 15.22
N LEU A 136 51.64 -2.55 15.48
CA LEU A 136 51.95 -3.49 16.57
C LEU A 136 53.27 -4.21 16.34
N ALA A 137 53.55 -4.65 15.12
CA ALA A 137 54.82 -5.27 14.76
C ALA A 137 56.00 -4.31 14.98
N TYR A 138 55.83 -3.04 14.60
CA TYR A 138 56.82 -1.99 14.85
C TYR A 138 57.07 -1.80 16.35
N ILE A 139 56.01 -1.62 17.16
CA ILE A 139 56.14 -1.45 18.62
C ILE A 139 56.83 -2.66 19.26
N ASN A 140 56.42 -3.88 18.90
CA ASN A 140 57.01 -5.11 19.44
C ASN A 140 58.51 -5.19 19.17
N LYS A 141 58.97 -4.75 17.99
CA LYS A 141 60.40 -4.70 17.67
C LYS A 141 61.18 -3.81 18.65
N TYR A 142 60.64 -2.65 19.02
CA TYR A 142 61.28 -1.73 19.96
C TYR A 142 61.18 -2.16 21.43
N MET A 143 60.17 -2.93 21.79
CA MET A 143 59.96 -3.40 23.18
C MET A 143 60.75 -4.67 23.51
N CYS A 144 61.23 -5.40 22.49
CA CYS A 144 62.03 -6.62 22.64
C CYS A 144 63.55 -6.40 22.47
N GLU A 145 63.99 -5.18 22.14
CA GLU A 145 65.38 -4.70 22.23
C GLU A 145 65.63 -4.02 23.58
#